data_AF-A0A484HPC9-F1
#
_entry.id   AF-A0A484HPC9-F1
#
_cell.length_a   1.000
_cell.length_b   1.000
_cell.length_c   1.000
_cell.angle_alpha   90.00
_cell.angle_beta   90.00
_cell.angle_gamma   90.00
#
_symmetry.space_group_name_H-M   'P 1'
#
loop_
_entity.id
_entity.type
_entity.pdbx_description
1 polymer ?
#
loop_
_entity_poly.entity_id
_entity_poly.type
_entity_poly.pdbx_seq_one_letter_code
_entity_poly.pdbx_strand_id
1 'polypeptide(L)' 'MAKTTKYLIVVEKTKTGFSAYSPDIDGCIATGATTEEVEKNIKEALEFHLEGLASGFRQSDQTN' A
#
# COMPACT_ATOMS: atom_id res chain seq x y z
N MET A 1 7.04 22.73 -2.44
CA MET A 1 7.96 21.70 -1.93
C MET A 1 7.24 20.37 -2.00
N ALA A 2 7.57 19.50 -2.96
CA ALA A 2 6.91 18.20 -3.09
C ALA A 2 7.33 17.32 -1.90
N LYS A 3 6.38 16.94 -1.05
CA LYS A 3 6.62 16.06 0.09
C LYS A 3 6.90 14.66 -0.46
N THR A 4 8.17 14.28 -0.57
CA THR A 4 8.56 12.90 -0.92
C THR A 4 8.31 12.02 0.30
N THR A 5 7.10 11.47 0.40
CA THR A 5 6.77 10.55 1.48
C THR A 5 7.42 9.20 1.17
N LYS A 6 8.45 8.86 1.95
CA LYS A 6 9.08 7.55 1.93
C LYS A 6 8.38 6.70 2.97
N TYR A 7 7.99 5.49 2.60
CA TYR A 7 7.34 4.53 3.48
C TYR A 7 8.24 3.32 3.65
N LEU A 8 8.29 2.78 4.86
CA LEU A 8 8.96 1.53 5.11
C LEU A 8 8.02 0.38 4.74
N ILE A 9 8.49 -0.48 3.85
CA ILE A 9 7.81 -1.71 3.47
C ILE A 9 8.69 -2.89 3.89
N VAL A 10 8.09 -3.85 4.56
CA VAL A 10 8.72 -5.12 4.94
C VAL A 10 8.24 -6.14 3.93
N VAL A 11 9.18 -6.72 3.17
CA VAL A 11 8.89 -7.79 2.20
C VAL A 11 9.35 -9.11 2.79
N GLU A 12 8.41 -10.01 3.05
CA GLU A 12 8.64 -11.34 3.57
C GLU A 12 8.35 -12.40 2.50
N LYS A 13 9.22 -13.41 2.41
CA LYS A 13 8.99 -14.55 1.53
C LYS A 13 8.07 -15.55 2.22
N THR A 14 7.00 -15.94 1.55
CA THR A 14 6.04 -16.94 2.02
C THR A 14 6.20 -18.26 1.27
N LYS A 15 5.44 -19.28 1.65
CA LYS A 15 5.50 -20.61 0.99
C LYS A 15 5.12 -20.57 -0.50
N THR A 16 4.27 -19.64 -0.89
CA THR A 16 3.68 -19.55 -2.24
C THR A 16 4.12 -18.31 -3.01
N GLY A 17 4.92 -17.42 -2.41
CA GLY A 17 5.32 -16.16 -3.03
C GLY A 17 5.94 -15.20 -2.03
N PHE A 18 5.52 -13.95 -2.07
CA PHE A 18 5.99 -12.84 -1.25
C PHE A 18 4.81 -12.04 -0.69
N SER A 19 4.99 -11.54 0.52
CA SER A 19 4.05 -10.66 1.23
C SER A 19 4.79 -9.38 1.56
N ALA A 20 4.22 -8.22 1.27
CA ALA A 20 4.76 -6.92 1.65
C ALA A 20 3.76 -6.20 2.54
N TYR A 21 4.21 -5.62 3.65
CA TYR A 21 3.37 -4.81 4.52
C TYR A 21 4.15 -3.63 5.08
N SER A 22 3.46 -2.55 5.41
CA SER A 22 4.07 -1.43 6.12
C SER A 22 3.74 -1.51 7.61
N PRO A 23 4.75 -1.55 8.51
CA PRO A 23 4.49 -1.47 9.95
C PRO A 23 4.06 -0.07 10.40
N ASP A 24 4.30 0.96 9.58
CA ASP A 24 3.92 2.35 9.86
C ASP A 24 2.49 2.68 9.42
N ILE A 25 1.94 1.93 8.46
CA ILE A 25 0.59 2.14 7.91
C ILE A 25 -0.23 0.87 8.12
N ASP A 26 -0.99 0.87 9.20
CA ASP A 26 -1.90 -0.21 9.54
C ASP A 26 -2.93 -0.41 8.41
N GLY A 27 -3.07 -1.64 7.93
CA GLY A 27 -3.97 -1.98 6.82
C GLY A 27 -3.39 -1.86 5.41
N CYS A 28 -2.12 -1.44 5.24
CA CYS A 28 -1.47 -1.43 3.93
C CYS A 28 -0.59 -2.69 3.73
N ILE A 29 -1.19 -3.73 3.17
CA ILE A 29 -0.56 -5.03 2.87
C ILE A 29 -0.81 -5.42 1.41
N ALA A 30 0.17 -6.07 0.78
CA ALA A 30 0.08 -6.62 -0.56
C ALA A 30 0.77 -7.98 -0.64
N THR A 31 0.36 -8.81 -1.60
CA THR A 31 0.97 -10.13 -1.86
C THR A 31 1.28 -10.27 -3.34
N GLY A 32 2.31 -11.04 -3.69
CA GLY A 32 2.70 -11.30 -5.08
C GLY A 32 3.51 -12.60 -5.22
N ALA A 33 3.64 -13.11 -6.44
CA ALA A 33 4.44 -14.32 -6.69
C ALA A 33 5.95 -14.03 -6.69
N THR A 34 6.34 -12.79 -7.00
CA THR A 34 7.73 -12.31 -7.03
C THR A 34 7.89 -11.02 -6.23
N THR A 35 9.15 -10.68 -5.91
CA THR A 35 9.49 -9.42 -5.22
C THR A 35 9.03 -8.19 -6.00
N GLU A 36 9.26 -8.17 -7.32
CA GLU A 36 8.84 -7.06 -8.19
C GLU A 36 7.30 -6.91 -8.21
N GLU A 37 6.57 -8.03 -8.24
CA GLU A 37 5.11 -8.01 -8.27
C GLU A 37 4.53 -7.50 -6.94
N VAL A 38 5.08 -7.95 -5.80
CA VAL A 38 4.60 -7.49 -4.50
C VAL A 38 4.94 -6.01 -4.26
N GLU A 39 6.11 -5.55 -4.72
CA GLU A 39 6.50 -4.12 -4.69
C GLU A 39 5.58 -3.26 -5.56
N LYS A 40 5.23 -3.73 -6.76
CA LYS A 40 4.27 -3.03 -7.63
C LYS A 40 2.90 -2.96 -6.97
N ASN A 41 2.42 -4.06 -6.41
CA ASN A 41 1.10 -4.13 -5.77
C ASN A 41 0.98 -3.20 -4.56
N ILE A 42 1.99 -3.16 -3.67
CA ILE A 42 1.95 -2.26 -2.51
C ILE A 42 2.06 -0.79 -2.93
N LYS A 43 2.82 -0.50 -3.99
CA LYS A 43 2.89 0.84 -4.55
C LYS A 43 1.56 1.28 -5.16
N GLU A 44 0.91 0.41 -5.94
CA GLU A 44 -0.41 0.67 -6.51
C GLU A 44 -1.47 0.87 -5.41
N ALA A 45 -1.41 0.10 -4.31
CA ALA A 45 -2.30 0.28 -3.17
C ALA A 45 -2.10 1.65 -2.47
N LEU A 46 -0.84 2.09 -2.33
CA LEU A 46 -0.51 3.41 -1.78
C LEU A 46 -0.94 4.54 -2.72
N GLU A 47 -0.69 4.40 -4.03
CA GLU A 47 -1.13 5.36 -5.04
C GLU A 47 -2.65 5.47 -5.07
N PHE A 48 -3.38 4.34 -5.04
CA PHE A 48 -4.83 4.31 -4.97
C PHE A 48 -5.38 5.02 -3.73
N HIS A 49 -4.77 4.80 -2.56
CA HIS A 49 -5.17 5.46 -1.32
C HIS A 49 -4.97 6.99 -1.38
N LEU A 50 -3.85 7.43 -1.98
CA LEU A 50 -3.54 8.86 -2.15
C LEU A 50 -4.40 9.52 -3.24
N GLU A 51 -4.68 8.82 -4.32
CA GLU A 51 -5.50 9.31 -5.44
C GLU A 51 -6.97 9.45 -5.03
N GLY A 52 -7.48 8.54 -4.19
CA GLY A 52 -8.79 8.65 -3.56
C GLY A 52 -8.94 9.88 -2.67
N LEU A 53 -7.87 10.27 -1.97
CA LEU A 53 -7.81 11.49 -1.16
C LEU A 53 -7.71 12.77 -2.02
N ALA A 54 -6.92 12.74 -3.09
CA ALA A 54 -6.72 13.89 -3.98
C ALA A 54 -7.97 14.21 -4.82
N SER A 55 -8.76 13.21 -5.17
CA SER A 55 -9.98 13.35 -5.99
C SER A 55 -11.21 13.84 -5.20
N GLY A 56 -11.10 14.11 -3.90
CA GLY A 56 -12.17 14.71 -3.10
C GLY A 56 -13.21 13.73 -2.55
N PHE A 57 -12.94 12.42 -2.56
CA PHE A 57 -13.76 11.48 -1.80
C PHE A 57 -13.39 11.54 -0.32
N ARG A 58 -14.17 12.32 0.42
CA ARG A 58 -14.22 12.26 1.90
C ARG A 58 -14.64 10.84 2.27
N GLN A 59 -13.78 10.08 2.96
CA GLN A 59 -14.15 8.83 3.66
C GLN A 59 -15.08 9.10 4.87
N SER A 60 -15.97 10.10 4.80
CA SER A 60 -16.98 10.31 5.84
C SER A 60 -18.25 9.46 5.63
N ASP A 61 -18.30 8.58 4.63
CA ASP A 61 -19.51 7.81 4.26
C ASP A 61 -19.36 6.29 4.39
N GLN A 62 -18.49 5.82 5.30
CA GLN A 62 -18.55 4.44 5.81
C GLN A 62 -18.64 4.42 7.34
N THR A 63 -19.66 5.10 7.88
CA THR A 63 -20.24 4.72 9.17
C THR A 63 -21.74 4.52 8.95
N ASN A 64 -22.14 3.26 9.03
CA ASN A 64 -23.53 2.82 9.15
C ASN A 64 -24.21 3.47 10.36
#